data_AF-A0A316MUH4-F1
#
_entry.id   AF-A0A316MUH4-F1
#
_cell.length_a   1.000
_cell.length_b   1.000
_cell.length_c   1.000
_cell.angle_alpha   90.00
_cell.angle_beta   90.00
_cell.angle_gamma   90.00
#
_symmetry.space_group_name_H-M   'P 1'
#
loop_
_entity.id
_entity.type
_entity.pdbx_description
1 polymer ?
#
loop_
_entity_poly.entity_id
_entity_poly.type
_entity_poly.pdbx_seq_one_letter_code
_entity_poly.pdbx_strand_id
1 'polypeptide(L)' 'MKPKARITVTRQDVLSENDVQSSVINVGVSYEGFCSGMLVLNSVEDLVKLRDTIDAFVKLENTD' A
#
# COMPACT_ATOMS: atom_id res chain seq x y z
N MET A 1 0.77 22.72 -12.68
CA MET A 1 -0.15 21.57 -12.50
C MET A 1 0.14 20.94 -11.15
N LYS A 2 -0.87 20.58 -10.35
CA LYS A 2 -0.63 19.80 -9.13
C LYS A 2 -0.16 18.39 -9.55
N PRO A 3 0.93 17.85 -8.98
CA PRO A 3 1.41 16.52 -9.34
C PRO A 3 0.32 15.48 -9.09
N LYS A 4 0.05 14.63 -10.08
CA LYS A 4 -0.96 13.57 -9.95
C LYS A 4 -0.31 12.38 -9.29
N ALA A 5 -0.83 11.98 -8.12
CA ALA A 5 -0.51 10.71 -7.50
C ALA A 5 -1.28 9.60 -8.21
N ARG A 6 -0.64 8.47 -8.52
CA ARG A 6 -1.28 7.25 -8.97
C ARG A 6 -0.97 6.13 -7.99
N ILE A 7 -2.03 5.52 -7.46
CA ILE A 7 -1.98 4.36 -6.58
C ILE A 7 -2.42 3.14 -7.39
N THR A 8 -1.68 2.04 -7.29
CA THR A 8 -2.01 0.75 -7.91
C THR A 8 -1.99 -0.32 -6.83
N VAL A 9 -3.08 -1.07 -6.70
CA VAL A 9 -3.21 -2.15 -5.72
C VAL A 9 -3.38 -3.46 -6.48
N THR A 10 -2.51 -4.42 -6.22
CA THR A 10 -2.56 -5.74 -6.86
C THR A 10 -2.41 -6.83 -5.81
N ARG A 11 -3.12 -7.95 -6.00
CA ARG A 11 -2.93 -9.16 -5.21
C ARG A 11 -2.04 -10.10 -6.01
N GLN A 12 -0.99 -10.61 -5.37
CA GLN A 12 -0.09 -11.59 -5.95
C GLN A 12 -0.13 -12.84 -5.08
N ASP A 13 -0.39 -13.98 -5.70
CA ASP A 13 -0.23 -15.26 -5.03
C ASP A 13 1.26 -15.63 -5.03
N VAL A 14 1.76 -15.99 -3.86
CA VAL A 14 3.14 -16.39 -3.63
C VAL A 14 3.17 -17.76 -2.97
N LEU A 15 4.06 -18.62 -3.46
CA LEU A 15 4.36 -19.88 -2.80
C LEU A 15 5.30 -19.56 -1.63
N SER A 16 4.84 -19.85 -0.41
CA SER A 16 5.70 -19.75 0.77
C SER A 16 6.69 -20.93 0.82
N GLU A 17 7.72 -20.84 1.67
CA GLU A 17 8.76 -21.86 1.82
C GLU A 17 8.24 -23.26 2.20
N ASN A 18 6.96 -23.39 2.58
CA ASN A 18 6.30 -24.64 2.95
C ASN A 18 5.24 -25.11 1.93
N ASP A 19 5.27 -24.63 0.68
CA ASP A 19 4.26 -24.91 -0.35
C ASP A 19 2.83 -24.50 0.04
N VAL A 20 2.67 -23.69 1.08
CA VAL A 20 1.39 -23.10 1.44
C VAL A 20 1.18 -21.88 0.54
N GLN A 21 0.08 -21.89 -0.20
CA GLN A 21 -0.34 -20.76 -1.02
C GLN A 21 -0.66 -19.57 -0.11
N SER A 22 0.17 -18.54 -0.20
CA SER A 22 -0.05 -17.26 0.47
C SER A 22 -0.42 -16.21 -0.57
N SER A 23 -1.11 -15.16 -0.15
CA SER A 23 -1.37 -14.00 -1.00
C SER A 23 -0.76 -12.77 -0.36
N VAL A 24 -0.03 -12.00 -1.14
CA VAL A 24 0.51 -10.69 -0.75
C VAL A 24 -0.23 -9.60 -1.49
N ILE A 25 -0.42 -8.46 -0.82
CA ILE A 25 -0.97 -7.27 -1.44
C ILE A 25 0.17 -6.30 -1.72
N ASN A 26 0.35 -5.97 -2.99
CA ASN A 26 1.31 -5.00 -3.47
C ASN A 26 0.60 -3.67 -3.68
N VAL A 27 1.03 -2.64 -2.95
CA VAL A 27 0.57 -1.27 -3.14
C VAL A 27 1.70 -0.45 -3.73
N GLY A 28 1.55 -0.06 -5.00
CA GLY A 28 2.46 0.83 -5.71
C GLY A 28 1.95 2.26 -5.65
N VAL A 29 2.79 3.19 -5.21
CA VAL A 29 2.48 4.62 -5.20
C VAL A 29 3.48 5.35 -6.09
N SER A 30 2.97 6.09 -7.06
CA SER A 30 3.78 6.88 -7.99
C SER A 30 3.32 8.33 -7.97
N TYR A 31 4.28 9.24 -7.82
CA TYR A 31 4.07 10.68 -7.94
C TYR A 31 4.89 11.17 -9.12
N GLU A 32 4.25 11.95 -10.00
CA GLU A 32 4.93 12.55 -11.14
C GLU A 32 6.11 13.41 -10.65
N GLY A 33 7.33 13.01 -11.00
CA GLY A 33 8.58 13.68 -10.58
C GLY A 33 9.27 13.12 -9.32
N PHE A 34 8.73 12.07 -8.68
CA PHE A 34 9.35 11.42 -7.52
C PHE A 34 9.50 9.90 -7.73
N CYS A 35 10.45 9.28 -7.03
CA CYS A 35 10.62 7.82 -7.04
C CYS A 35 9.35 7.12 -6.51
N SER A 36 8.90 6.09 -7.22
CA SER A 36 7.80 5.24 -6.78
C SER A 36 8.24 4.29 -5.67
N GLY A 37 7.38 4.12 -4.64
CA GLY A 37 7.58 3.14 -3.57
C GLY A 37 6.65 1.93 -3.74
N MET A 38 7.12 0.75 -3.33
CA MET A 38 6.33 -0.48 -3.26
C MET A 38 6.21 -0.91 -1.79
N LEU A 39 4.98 -1.08 -1.33
CA LEU A 39 4.67 -1.67 -0.03
C LEU A 39 4.19 -3.10 -0.25
N VAL A 40 4.83 -4.06 0.42
CA VAL A 40 4.47 -5.47 0.41
C VAL A 40 3.80 -5.79 1.74
N LEU A 41 2.55 -6.24 1.70
CA LEU A 41 1.73 -6.52 2.87
C LEU A 41 1.49 -8.04 2.93
N ASN A 42 2.02 -8.68 3.96
CA ASN A 42 2.11 -10.14 4.06
C ASN A 42 1.11 -10.74 5.05
N SER A 43 0.43 -9.89 5.84
CA SER A 43 -0.54 -10.31 6.83
C SER A 43 -1.78 -9.41 6.84
N VAL A 44 -2.88 -9.93 7.40
CA VAL A 44 -4.10 -9.14 7.65
C VAL A 44 -3.80 -7.97 8.60
N GLU A 45 -2.88 -8.16 9.54
CA GLU A 45 -2.46 -7.11 10.47
C GLU A 45 -1.79 -5.94 9.75
N ASP A 46 -0.95 -6.20 8.75
CA ASP A 46 -0.29 -5.16 7.95
C ASP A 46 -1.32 -4.32 7.17
N LEU A 47 -2.40 -4.96 6.68
CA LEU A 47 -3.49 -4.27 6.00
C LEU A 47 -4.27 -3.34 6.94
N VAL A 48 -4.54 -3.80 8.17
CA VAL A 48 -5.21 -3.00 9.20
C VAL A 48 -4.35 -1.80 9.57
N LYS A 49 -3.04 -2.00 9.80
CA LYS A 49 -2.09 -0.92 10.09
C LYS A 49 -2.00 0.10 8.95
N LEU A 50 -2.00 -0.35 7.70
CA LEU A 50 -2.01 0.56 6.54
C LEU A 50 -3.28 1.41 6.50
N ARG A 51 -4.46 0.79 6.70
CA ARG A 51 -5.73 1.51 6.78
C ARG A 51 -5.69 2.58 7.86
N ASP A 52 -5.29 2.21 9.08
CA ASP A 52 -5.27 3.13 10.22
C ASP A 52 -4.31 4.31 9.98
N THR A 53 -3.19 4.05 9.31
CA THR A 53 -2.20 5.07 8.92
C THR A 53 -2.78 6.05 7.88
N ILE A 54 -3.50 5.53 6.87
CA ILE A 54 -4.17 6.37 5.86
C ILE A 54 -5.26 7.22 6.52
N ASP A 55 -6.08 6.62 7.39
CA ASP A 55 -7.14 7.34 8.11
C ASP A 55 -6.58 8.47 8.98
N ALA A 56 -5.45 8.23 9.65
CA ALA A 56 -4.76 9.26 10.43
C ALA A 56 -4.24 10.40 9.55
N PHE A 57 -3.63 10.08 8.39
CA PHE A 57 -3.12 11.07 7.45
C PHE A 57 -4.24 11.96 6.88
N VAL A 58 -5.34 11.35 6.42
CA VAL A 58 -6.50 12.08 5.89
C VAL A 58 -7.13 12.97 6.97
N LYS A 59 -7.23 12.49 8.22
CA LYS A 59 -7.75 13.31 9.32
C LYS A 59 -6.88 14.52 9.61
N LEU A 60 -5.54 14.37 9.59
CA LEU A 60 -4.61 15.47 9.79
C LEU A 60 -4.79 16.57 8.72
N GLU A 61 -4.93 16.20 7.45
CA GLU A 61 -5.15 17.17 6.35
C GLU A 61 -6.50 17.90 6.42
N ASN A 62 -7.49 17.41 7.18
CA ASN A 62 -8.81 18.05 7.34
C ASN A 62 -8.90 18.96 8.58
N THR A 63 -7.79 19.20 9.29
CA THR A 63 -7.73 20.05 10.49
C THR A 63 -7.08 21.42 10.25
N ASP A 64 -6.68 21.71 9.02
CA ASP A 64 -6.24 23.04 8.54
C ASP A 64 -7.34 23.69 7.67
#